data_AF-A0A498JKL7-F1
#
_entry.id   AF-A0A498JKL7-F1
#
_cell.length_a   1.000
_cell.length_b   1.000
_cell.length_c   1.000
_cell.angle_alpha   90.00
_cell.angle_beta   90.00
_cell.angle_gamma   90.00
#
_symmetry.space_group_name_H-M   'P 1'
#
loop_
_entity.id
_entity.type
_entity.pdbx_description
1 polymer ?
#
loop_
_entity_poly.entity_id
_entity_poly.type
_entity_poly.pdbx_seq_one_letter_code
_entity_poly.pdbx_strand_id
1 'polypeptide(L)'
;MATEAPEQFPSADKVQSLSISEPQAEDQPSSSSNPTAPLSLEEKYRIVRSVAEECIQEDELQNLLAHKAEPICYDGFEPSGRMHIAQGVMKTINVNKLTSAGCRVKIWIADWFAQLNNKMGGDLKKIETVGRYMIEIWRAAGMNLDTGKVEFLWSSKEINSRAHEYWPRVMDIARKNKLPRIIRCSQIMGRTEQDELTAAQILYPCMQCADIFFLQADICQLGMDQRKVNVLAREYCDDIKKKNKPIILSHHMLPGLQQGQEKMSKSDVSSSIFMEDEEAEVNLKIKKAYCPPSVVDGNPCMEYVKYLILPWFNEFVVERTEKNGGNKTFKTFEELAADYESGELHPADLKSALSKALNKILEPVRAHFKNDKAAKQLLQSVKNYRVTSSSLPEKTRNKARGKMEEDGGEPPRPPHPTSSEALTSDPRLDPQSTCPDSTLDPSEDNRTDSKPPPMNQTEIFRALEVVERDSLAIADSFTSLFASLRLALSEVTPSFIPILFWLRLHVTSNSVDHMHCFGDAAGRLQESVLDAATKGNRYINSCLRLNEEMKGIDNLALQLYP
;
A
#
# COMPACT_ATOMS: atom_id res chain seq x y z
N MET A 1 -44.07 -28.15 -77.47
CA MET A 1 -42.71 -27.63 -77.16
C MET A 1 -42.19 -28.51 -76.04
N ALA A 2 -41.50 -29.60 -76.38
CA ALA A 2 -40.09 -29.63 -76.80
C ALA A 2 -39.18 -29.63 -75.56
N THR A 3 -38.92 -30.79 -74.94
CA THR A 3 -37.90 -31.84 -75.29
C THR A 3 -36.49 -31.46 -74.80
N GLU A 4 -35.67 -32.30 -74.18
CA GLU A 4 -35.73 -33.70 -73.66
C GLU A 4 -34.61 -33.78 -72.57
N ALA A 5 -34.75 -34.42 -71.40
CA ALA A 5 -34.72 -35.88 -71.10
C ALA A 5 -33.32 -36.54 -71.30
N PRO A 6 -32.95 -37.65 -70.61
CA PRO A 6 -33.56 -38.32 -69.44
C PRO A 6 -32.56 -38.75 -68.29
N GLU A 7 -33.13 -39.19 -67.16
CA GLU A 7 -32.79 -40.38 -66.30
C GLU A 7 -31.31 -40.77 -65.95
N GLN A 8 -30.95 -41.39 -64.81
CA GLN A 8 -31.52 -42.60 -64.18
C GLN A 8 -31.32 -42.72 -62.64
N PHE A 9 -32.09 -43.63 -62.04
CA PHE A 9 -32.06 -44.19 -60.67
C PHE A 9 -30.93 -45.28 -60.53
N PRO A 10 -30.65 -45.96 -59.37
CA PRO A 10 -31.51 -46.23 -58.20
C PRO A 10 -30.82 -46.28 -56.80
N SER A 11 -31.51 -46.93 -55.84
CA SER A 11 -31.23 -47.09 -54.40
C SER A 11 -30.64 -48.46 -53.97
N ALA A 12 -29.89 -48.49 -52.87
CA ALA A 12 -29.83 -49.54 -51.81
C ALA A 12 -28.83 -49.07 -50.72
N ASP A 13 -28.98 -49.18 -49.39
CA ASP A 13 -29.62 -50.14 -48.45
C ASP A 13 -28.67 -51.25 -47.93
N LYS A 14 -28.41 -51.23 -46.60
CA LYS A 14 -27.70 -52.22 -45.73
C LYS A 14 -26.20 -52.47 -45.97
N VAL A 15 -25.39 -52.98 -45.01
CA VAL A 15 -25.22 -52.81 -43.53
C VAL A 15 -24.11 -53.80 -43.08
N GLN A 16 -23.28 -53.46 -42.07
CA GLN A 16 -22.25 -54.31 -41.41
C GLN A 16 -21.04 -54.78 -42.29
N SER A 17 -19.82 -55.06 -41.78
CA SER A 17 -19.18 -54.69 -40.49
C SER A 17 -17.66 -54.98 -40.47
N LEU A 18 -16.88 -54.07 -39.84
CA LEU A 18 -15.64 -54.29 -39.07
C LEU A 18 -14.46 -55.14 -39.64
N SER A 19 -13.37 -54.46 -40.02
CA SER A 19 -11.97 -54.89 -39.78
C SER A 19 -11.00 -53.68 -39.86
N ILE A 20 -9.80 -53.77 -39.27
CA ILE A 20 -8.91 -52.61 -38.99
C ILE A 20 -7.65 -52.62 -39.88
N SER A 21 -7.24 -51.45 -40.39
CA SER A 21 -5.86 -51.09 -40.80
C SER A 21 -5.72 -49.56 -40.99
N GLU A 22 -4.59 -48.99 -40.57
CA GLU A 22 -4.15 -47.59 -40.80
C GLU A 22 -3.11 -47.54 -41.97
N PRO A 23 -2.51 -46.40 -42.42
CA PRO A 23 -2.62 -44.99 -41.95
C PRO A 23 -2.73 -43.89 -43.06
N GLN A 24 -2.95 -42.63 -42.61
CA GLN A 24 -2.57 -41.32 -43.23
C GLN A 24 -3.04 -40.97 -44.67
N ALA A 25 -3.37 -39.72 -45.04
CA ALA A 25 -2.98 -38.41 -44.48
C ALA A 25 -4.06 -37.31 -44.64
N GLU A 26 -3.87 -36.21 -43.87
CA GLU A 26 -4.23 -34.77 -44.09
C GLU A 26 -5.35 -34.41 -45.10
N ASP A 27 -6.37 -33.60 -44.75
CA ASP A 27 -6.20 -32.17 -44.39
C ASP A 27 -7.40 -31.53 -43.61
N GLN A 28 -7.14 -30.38 -42.98
CA GLN A 28 -8.00 -29.35 -42.30
C GLN A 28 -9.26 -29.71 -41.47
N PRO A 29 -9.32 -29.33 -40.17
CA PRO A 29 -10.55 -29.29 -39.39
C PRO A 29 -11.29 -27.93 -39.51
N SER A 30 -12.51 -27.94 -40.03
CA SER A 30 -13.40 -26.76 -40.00
C SER A 30 -13.88 -26.44 -38.57
N SER A 31 -13.79 -25.18 -38.15
CA SER A 31 -14.12 -24.74 -36.80
C SER A 31 -15.63 -24.85 -36.47
N SER A 32 -16.03 -25.94 -35.81
CA SER A 32 -17.33 -26.05 -35.16
C SER A 32 -17.21 -25.63 -33.68
N SER A 33 -17.86 -24.52 -33.31
CA SER A 33 -17.85 -24.01 -31.94
C SER A 33 -18.81 -24.81 -31.06
N ASN A 34 -18.36 -25.98 -30.59
CA ASN A 34 -19.07 -26.72 -29.55
C ASN A 34 -19.19 -25.83 -28.29
N PRO A 35 -20.39 -25.63 -27.74
CA PRO A 35 -20.54 -24.92 -26.46
C PRO A 35 -19.87 -25.74 -25.36
N THR A 36 -18.86 -25.17 -24.70
CA THR A 36 -18.08 -25.85 -23.67
C THR A 36 -19.01 -26.37 -22.56
N ALA A 37 -18.85 -27.64 -22.19
CA ALA A 37 -19.64 -28.23 -21.12
C ALA A 37 -19.48 -27.42 -19.82
N PRO A 38 -20.55 -27.23 -19.03
CA PRO A 38 -20.48 -26.44 -17.80
C PRO A 38 -19.54 -27.12 -16.80
N LEU A 39 -18.54 -26.37 -16.32
CA LEU A 39 -17.56 -26.84 -15.34
C LEU A 39 -18.24 -27.48 -14.12
N SER A 40 -17.73 -28.64 -13.71
CA SER A 40 -18.17 -29.31 -12.48
C SER A 40 -17.85 -28.47 -11.24
N LEU A 41 -18.51 -28.78 -10.12
CA LEU A 41 -18.26 -28.11 -8.84
C LEU A 41 -16.78 -28.21 -8.42
N GLU A 42 -16.17 -29.38 -8.61
CA GLU A 42 -14.77 -29.63 -8.27
C GLU A 42 -13.82 -28.80 -9.15
N GLU A 43 -14.06 -28.72 -10.46
CA GLU A 43 -13.23 -27.88 -11.35
C GLU A 43 -13.35 -26.41 -11.00
N LYS A 44 -14.55 -25.92 -10.69
CA LYS A 44 -14.76 -24.55 -10.19
C LYS A 44 -14.03 -24.32 -8.87
N TYR A 45 -14.16 -25.25 -7.92
CA TYR A 45 -13.48 -25.16 -6.62
C TYR A 45 -11.97 -25.08 -6.80
N ARG A 46 -11.37 -26.01 -7.57
CA ARG A 46 -9.94 -26.04 -7.88
C ARG A 46 -9.46 -24.75 -8.56
N ILE A 47 -10.19 -24.23 -9.55
CA ILE A 47 -9.82 -22.99 -10.24
C ILE A 47 -9.87 -21.80 -9.27
N VAL A 48 -10.97 -21.63 -8.52
CA VAL A 48 -11.15 -20.50 -7.59
C VAL A 48 -10.16 -20.59 -6.42
N ARG A 49 -9.95 -21.78 -5.84
CA ARG A 49 -8.98 -21.99 -4.75
C ARG A 49 -7.54 -21.69 -5.17
N SER A 50 -7.21 -21.88 -6.46
CA SER A 50 -5.87 -21.62 -7.03
C SER A 50 -5.50 -20.14 -7.24
N VAL A 51 -6.36 -19.19 -6.87
CA VAL A 51 -6.03 -17.74 -6.88
C VAL A 51 -5.48 -17.25 -5.54
N ALA A 52 -5.48 -18.10 -4.51
CA ALA A 52 -5.24 -17.74 -3.12
C ALA A 52 -4.20 -18.61 -2.42
N GLU A 53 -3.53 -18.01 -1.46
CA GLU A 53 -2.71 -18.69 -0.46
C GLU A 53 -3.64 -19.26 0.62
N GLU A 54 -4.42 -18.39 1.25
CA GLU A 54 -5.37 -18.72 2.32
C GLU A 54 -6.84 -18.61 1.86
N CYS A 55 -7.68 -19.54 2.32
CA CYS A 55 -9.13 -19.47 2.19
C CYS A 55 -9.82 -19.60 3.57
N ILE A 56 -10.72 -18.67 3.90
CA ILE A 56 -11.51 -18.66 5.15
C ILE A 56 -13.00 -18.56 4.79
N GLN A 57 -13.78 -19.64 4.73
CA GLN A 57 -13.40 -21.06 4.92
C GLN A 57 -13.63 -21.88 3.64
N GLU A 58 -12.89 -22.98 3.49
CA GLU A 58 -12.97 -23.86 2.31
C GLU A 58 -14.35 -24.52 2.15
N ASP A 59 -14.96 -25.02 3.22
CA ASP A 59 -16.33 -25.57 3.21
C ASP A 59 -17.38 -24.52 2.79
N GLU A 60 -17.21 -23.28 3.24
CA GLU A 60 -18.09 -22.16 2.89
C GLU A 60 -17.95 -21.80 1.40
N LEU A 61 -16.73 -21.89 0.84
CA LEU A 61 -16.46 -21.70 -0.58
C LEU A 61 -17.06 -22.82 -1.44
N GLN A 62 -16.89 -24.10 -1.07
CA GLN A 62 -17.53 -25.22 -1.77
C GLN A 62 -19.05 -25.08 -1.76
N ASN A 63 -19.63 -24.78 -0.60
CA ASN A 63 -21.08 -24.57 -0.45
C ASN A 63 -21.58 -23.36 -1.25
N LEU A 64 -20.81 -22.27 -1.33
CA LEU A 64 -21.13 -21.11 -2.17
C LEU A 64 -21.14 -21.46 -3.66
N LEU A 65 -20.10 -22.15 -4.16
CA LEU A 65 -19.96 -22.55 -5.56
C LEU A 65 -21.02 -23.59 -6.00
N ALA A 66 -21.52 -24.39 -5.05
CA ALA A 66 -22.61 -25.34 -5.29
C ALA A 66 -23.98 -24.66 -5.45
N HIS A 67 -24.24 -23.57 -4.71
CA HIS A 67 -25.58 -22.98 -4.60
C HIS A 67 -25.77 -21.61 -5.27
N LYS A 68 -24.68 -20.87 -5.59
CA LYS A 68 -24.75 -19.58 -6.26
C LYS A 68 -24.09 -19.65 -7.65
N ALA A 69 -24.90 -19.51 -8.70
CA ALA A 69 -24.45 -19.64 -10.08
C ALA A 69 -23.42 -18.58 -10.50
N GLU A 70 -23.55 -17.35 -10.00
CA GLU A 70 -22.60 -16.25 -10.19
C GLU A 70 -22.21 -15.63 -8.83
N PRO A 71 -21.16 -16.14 -8.15
CA PRO A 71 -20.61 -15.52 -6.96
C PRO A 71 -19.96 -14.17 -7.28
N ILE A 72 -20.05 -13.21 -6.37
CA ILE A 72 -19.47 -11.86 -6.49
C ILE A 72 -18.16 -11.83 -5.71
N CYS A 73 -17.06 -11.81 -6.45
CA CYS A 73 -15.74 -11.46 -5.93
C CYS A 73 -15.54 -9.94 -5.96
N TYR A 74 -14.71 -9.40 -5.07
CA TYR A 74 -14.16 -8.06 -5.24
C TYR A 74 -12.69 -7.94 -4.82
N ASP A 75 -12.00 -6.93 -5.35
CA ASP A 75 -10.72 -6.44 -4.86
C ASP A 75 -10.65 -4.91 -4.99
N GLY A 76 -9.88 -4.25 -4.11
CA GLY A 76 -9.86 -2.79 -3.95
C GLY A 76 -8.47 -2.18 -4.10
N PHE A 77 -8.39 -1.10 -4.89
CA PHE A 77 -7.12 -0.48 -5.27
C PHE A 77 -7.13 1.03 -5.03
N GLU A 78 -6.26 1.50 -4.12
CA GLU A 78 -5.93 2.92 -4.00
C GLU A 78 -5.23 3.43 -5.28
N PRO A 79 -5.77 4.45 -5.99
CA PRO A 79 -5.09 5.06 -7.14
C PRO A 79 -3.90 5.93 -6.70
N SER A 80 -2.79 5.24 -6.42
CA SER A 80 -1.68 5.71 -5.58
C SER A 80 -0.38 6.02 -6.35
N GLY A 81 -0.35 5.81 -7.67
CA GLY A 81 0.80 6.07 -8.55
C GLY A 81 0.87 5.06 -9.68
N ARG A 82 2.08 4.84 -10.23
CA ARG A 82 2.34 3.76 -11.19
C ARG A 82 1.85 2.42 -10.64
N MET A 83 1.36 1.54 -11.51
CA MET A 83 0.93 0.19 -11.18
C MET A 83 2.13 -0.76 -11.25
N HIS A 84 2.38 -1.54 -10.19
CA HIS A 84 3.41 -2.58 -10.18
C HIS A 84 2.85 -3.93 -10.65
N ILE A 85 3.73 -4.85 -11.05
CA ILE A 85 3.35 -6.03 -11.84
C ILE A 85 2.33 -6.96 -11.16
N ALA A 86 2.34 -7.07 -9.83
CA ALA A 86 1.31 -7.82 -9.09
C ALA A 86 -0.09 -7.17 -9.16
N GLN A 87 -0.18 -5.83 -9.17
CA GLN A 87 -1.45 -5.12 -9.34
C GLN A 87 -2.01 -5.28 -10.76
N GLY A 88 -1.17 -5.49 -11.78
CA GLY A 88 -1.59 -5.68 -13.17
C GLY A 88 -1.69 -7.16 -13.58
N VAL A 89 -0.55 -7.80 -13.84
CA VAL A 89 -0.44 -9.18 -14.37
C VAL A 89 -1.08 -10.20 -13.43
N MET A 90 -0.63 -10.27 -12.17
CA MET A 90 -1.13 -11.27 -11.21
C MET A 90 -2.62 -11.10 -10.93
N LYS A 91 -3.10 -9.85 -10.85
CA LYS A 91 -4.53 -9.58 -10.74
C LYS A 91 -5.30 -10.01 -12.00
N THR A 92 -4.78 -9.75 -13.20
CA THR A 92 -5.40 -10.20 -14.45
C THR A 92 -5.51 -11.73 -14.53
N ILE A 93 -4.46 -12.46 -14.16
CA ILE A 93 -4.48 -13.93 -14.02
C ILE A 93 -5.62 -14.36 -13.09
N ASN A 94 -5.67 -13.79 -11.88
CA ASN A 94 -6.66 -14.16 -10.87
C ASN A 94 -8.10 -13.78 -11.28
N VAL A 95 -8.33 -12.61 -11.89
CA VAL A 95 -9.65 -12.22 -12.41
C VAL A 95 -10.10 -13.18 -13.51
N ASN A 96 -9.23 -13.53 -14.47
CA ASN A 96 -9.57 -14.43 -15.57
C ASN A 96 -9.86 -15.87 -15.09
N LYS A 97 -9.17 -16.35 -14.03
CA LYS A 97 -9.52 -17.60 -13.33
C LYS A 97 -10.91 -17.55 -12.68
N LEU A 98 -11.24 -16.44 -12.00
CA LEU A 98 -12.54 -16.29 -11.33
C LEU A 98 -13.70 -16.20 -12.33
N THR A 99 -13.56 -15.42 -13.41
CA THR A 99 -14.64 -15.24 -14.39
C THR A 99 -14.89 -16.49 -15.23
N SER A 100 -13.84 -17.28 -15.53
CA SER A 100 -13.97 -18.59 -16.18
C SER A 100 -14.64 -19.63 -15.28
N ALA A 101 -14.37 -19.65 -13.97
CA ALA A 101 -15.08 -20.49 -13.00
C ALA A 101 -16.57 -20.11 -12.79
N GLY A 102 -16.97 -18.90 -13.21
CA GLY A 102 -18.36 -18.43 -13.17
C GLY A 102 -18.60 -17.18 -12.33
N CYS A 103 -17.60 -16.70 -11.58
CA CYS A 103 -17.77 -15.53 -10.73
C CYS A 103 -17.90 -14.22 -11.52
N ARG A 104 -18.65 -13.27 -10.95
CA ARG A 104 -18.53 -11.83 -11.25
C ARG A 104 -17.41 -11.25 -10.41
N VAL A 105 -16.69 -10.25 -10.92
CA VAL A 105 -15.59 -9.59 -10.22
C VAL A 105 -15.74 -8.07 -10.26
N LYS A 106 -15.84 -7.46 -9.08
CA LYS A 106 -15.89 -6.00 -8.91
C LYS A 106 -14.50 -5.47 -8.58
N ILE A 107 -13.95 -4.65 -9.47
CA ILE A 107 -12.69 -3.93 -9.25
C ILE A 107 -13.04 -2.55 -8.68
N TRP A 108 -12.77 -2.38 -7.39
CA TRP A 108 -13.10 -1.19 -6.62
C TRP A 108 -11.97 -0.16 -6.71
N ILE A 109 -12.19 0.87 -7.51
CA ILE A 109 -11.30 2.03 -7.65
C ILE A 109 -11.49 2.89 -6.40
N ALA A 110 -10.62 2.67 -5.42
CA ALA A 110 -10.74 3.16 -4.06
C ALA A 110 -10.19 4.61 -3.95
N ASP A 111 -10.82 5.52 -4.69
CA ASP A 111 -10.40 6.92 -4.85
C ASP A 111 -10.55 7.75 -3.57
N TRP A 112 -11.65 7.62 -2.82
CA TRP A 112 -11.77 8.23 -1.49
C TRP A 112 -10.81 7.60 -0.48
N PHE A 113 -10.57 6.30 -0.54
CA PHE A 113 -9.60 5.62 0.32
C PHE A 113 -8.18 6.13 0.10
N ALA A 114 -7.76 6.28 -1.16
CA ALA A 114 -6.49 6.89 -1.51
C ALA A 114 -6.39 8.35 -1.02
N GLN A 115 -7.49 9.11 -1.01
CA GLN A 115 -7.52 10.46 -0.42
C GLN A 115 -7.37 10.43 1.10
N LEU A 116 -8.11 9.55 1.81
CA LEU A 116 -8.02 9.36 3.27
C LEU A 116 -6.62 8.92 3.73
N ASN A 117 -5.88 8.18 2.89
CA ASN A 117 -4.49 7.79 3.13
C ASN A 117 -3.45 8.73 2.47
N ASN A 118 -3.86 9.96 2.14
CA ASN A 118 -3.04 11.06 1.60
C ASN A 118 -2.20 10.70 0.35
N LYS A 119 -2.67 9.79 -0.51
CA LYS A 119 -2.02 9.51 -1.80
C LYS A 119 -2.19 10.70 -2.73
N MET A 120 -1.21 10.94 -3.60
CA MET A 120 -1.16 12.12 -4.49
C MET A 120 -1.27 13.48 -3.77
N GLY A 121 -1.02 13.53 -2.46
CA GLY A 121 -1.22 14.72 -1.62
C GLY A 121 -2.70 15.05 -1.36
N GLY A 122 -3.58 14.04 -1.36
CA GLY A 122 -5.02 14.20 -1.16
C GLY A 122 -5.78 14.78 -2.37
N ASP A 123 -5.10 15.00 -3.50
CA ASP A 123 -5.67 15.58 -4.71
C ASP A 123 -6.51 14.54 -5.48
N LEU A 124 -7.83 14.60 -5.27
CA LEU A 124 -8.77 13.66 -5.88
C LEU A 124 -8.74 13.69 -7.43
N LYS A 125 -8.36 14.80 -8.08
CA LYS A 125 -8.26 14.87 -9.54
C LYS A 125 -7.03 14.11 -10.07
N LYS A 126 -5.92 14.10 -9.30
CA LYS A 126 -4.77 13.24 -9.59
C LYS A 126 -5.11 11.77 -9.33
N ILE A 127 -5.76 11.46 -8.21
CA ILE A 127 -6.22 10.11 -7.85
C ILE A 127 -7.13 9.55 -8.96
N GLU A 128 -8.14 10.31 -9.41
CA GLU A 128 -8.97 9.92 -10.55
C GLU A 128 -8.17 9.65 -11.83
N THR A 129 -7.17 10.47 -12.11
CA THR A 129 -6.35 10.33 -13.33
C THR A 129 -5.47 9.07 -13.26
N VAL A 130 -4.96 8.74 -12.07
CA VAL A 130 -4.32 7.44 -11.81
C VAL A 130 -5.33 6.29 -11.96
N GLY A 131 -6.55 6.42 -11.43
CA GLY A 131 -7.57 5.36 -11.50
C GLY A 131 -7.98 5.05 -12.95
N ARG A 132 -8.08 6.08 -13.80
CA ARG A 132 -8.26 5.90 -15.25
C ARG A 132 -7.08 5.18 -15.90
N TYR A 133 -5.83 5.57 -15.59
CA TYR A 133 -4.62 4.87 -16.05
C TYR A 133 -4.57 3.40 -15.60
N MET A 134 -5.05 3.07 -14.40
CA MET A 134 -5.10 1.70 -13.91
C MET A 134 -6.13 0.84 -14.68
N ILE A 135 -7.30 1.39 -15.01
CA ILE A 135 -8.30 0.72 -15.86
C ILE A 135 -7.73 0.43 -17.27
N GLU A 136 -7.01 1.37 -17.85
CA GLU A 136 -6.36 1.17 -19.16
C GLU A 136 -5.25 0.10 -19.13
N ILE A 137 -4.54 -0.06 -18.01
CA ILE A 137 -3.61 -1.18 -17.85
C ILE A 137 -4.34 -2.53 -17.81
N TRP A 138 -5.38 -2.69 -16.99
CA TRP A 138 -6.10 -3.96 -16.90
C TRP A 138 -6.75 -4.37 -18.22
N ARG A 139 -7.24 -3.39 -19.00
CA ARG A 139 -7.67 -3.58 -20.40
C ARG A 139 -6.54 -4.11 -21.28
N ALA A 140 -5.42 -3.39 -21.35
CA ALA A 140 -4.31 -3.74 -22.22
C ALA A 140 -3.57 -5.03 -21.80
N ALA A 141 -3.67 -5.42 -20.52
CA ALA A 141 -3.16 -6.69 -20.00
C ALA A 141 -4.05 -7.89 -20.32
N GLY A 142 -5.21 -7.73 -21.00
CA GLY A 142 -6.07 -8.86 -21.35
C GLY A 142 -6.93 -9.38 -20.19
N MET A 143 -7.36 -8.51 -19.27
CA MET A 143 -8.45 -8.84 -18.36
C MET A 143 -9.73 -9.03 -19.18
N ASN A 144 -10.39 -10.18 -19.03
CA ASN A 144 -11.55 -10.55 -19.87
C ASN A 144 -12.80 -9.75 -19.47
N LEU A 145 -12.99 -8.62 -20.13
CA LEU A 145 -14.17 -7.76 -19.96
C LEU A 145 -15.36 -8.20 -20.85
N ASP A 146 -15.09 -8.88 -21.95
CA ASP A 146 -16.07 -9.23 -22.99
C ASP A 146 -17.21 -10.14 -22.47
N THR A 147 -16.93 -10.91 -21.42
CA THR A 147 -17.94 -11.73 -20.72
C THR A 147 -18.98 -10.92 -19.93
N GLY A 148 -18.79 -9.60 -19.75
CA GLY A 148 -19.65 -8.77 -18.91
C GLY A 148 -19.60 -9.11 -17.41
N LYS A 149 -18.64 -9.93 -16.98
CA LYS A 149 -18.46 -10.38 -15.59
C LYS A 149 -17.55 -9.47 -14.75
N VAL A 150 -16.86 -8.50 -15.36
CA VAL A 150 -15.93 -7.59 -14.68
C VAL A 150 -16.52 -6.17 -14.64
N GLU A 151 -16.64 -5.61 -13.44
CA GLU A 151 -17.22 -4.28 -13.19
C GLU A 151 -16.17 -3.36 -12.56
N PHE A 152 -15.86 -2.22 -13.19
CA PHE A 152 -14.99 -1.18 -12.60
C PHE A 152 -15.84 -0.13 -11.88
N LEU A 153 -15.83 -0.16 -10.54
CA LEU A 153 -16.68 0.66 -9.69
C LEU A 153 -15.83 1.70 -8.94
N TRP A 154 -16.32 2.93 -8.84
CA TRP A 154 -15.61 4.06 -8.24
C TRP A 154 -16.15 4.36 -6.84
N SER A 155 -15.28 4.33 -5.82
CA SER A 155 -15.74 4.41 -4.43
C SER A 155 -16.52 5.69 -4.12
N SER A 156 -16.02 6.85 -4.58
CA SER A 156 -16.73 8.13 -4.43
C SER A 156 -18.11 8.12 -5.11
N LYS A 157 -18.25 7.54 -6.30
CA LYS A 157 -19.50 7.56 -7.07
C LYS A 157 -20.55 6.63 -6.49
N GLU A 158 -20.17 5.40 -6.18
CA GLU A 158 -21.07 4.40 -5.62
C GLU A 158 -21.48 4.76 -4.19
N ILE A 159 -20.55 5.20 -3.34
CA ILE A 159 -20.91 5.63 -1.98
C ILE A 159 -21.83 6.84 -2.02
N ASN A 160 -21.65 7.81 -2.92
CA ASN A 160 -22.60 8.92 -3.05
C ASN A 160 -23.97 8.48 -3.57
N SER A 161 -24.04 7.57 -4.56
CA SER A 161 -25.33 7.13 -5.14
C SER A 161 -26.24 6.42 -4.12
N ARG A 162 -25.65 5.73 -3.13
CA ARG A 162 -26.36 5.04 -2.04
C ARG A 162 -25.86 5.47 -0.65
N ALA A 163 -25.57 6.76 -0.46
CA ALA A 163 -24.99 7.30 0.79
C ALA A 163 -25.82 6.98 2.05
N HIS A 164 -27.16 6.89 1.90
CA HIS A 164 -28.10 6.54 2.95
C HIS A 164 -28.02 5.06 3.40
N GLU A 165 -27.45 4.18 2.57
CA GLU A 165 -27.19 2.78 2.92
C GLU A 165 -25.78 2.63 3.52
N TYR A 166 -24.80 3.32 2.93
CA TYR A 166 -23.39 3.15 3.26
C TYR A 166 -23.01 3.71 4.62
N TRP A 167 -23.25 5.01 4.86
CA TRP A 167 -22.72 5.67 6.06
C TRP A 167 -23.31 5.15 7.38
N PRO A 168 -24.61 4.78 7.48
CA PRO A 168 -25.12 4.10 8.67
C PRO A 168 -24.42 2.77 8.96
N ARG A 169 -23.99 2.03 7.92
CA ARG A 169 -23.22 0.78 8.07
C ARG A 169 -21.81 1.05 8.60
N VAL A 170 -21.11 2.06 8.07
CA VAL A 170 -19.79 2.49 8.59
C VAL A 170 -19.88 2.86 10.08
N MET A 171 -20.94 3.59 10.47
CA MET A 171 -21.16 3.99 11.86
C MET A 171 -21.57 2.82 12.77
N ASP A 172 -22.28 1.81 12.26
CA ASP A 172 -22.59 0.59 13.03
C ASP A 172 -21.36 -0.31 13.20
N ILE A 173 -20.51 -0.46 12.18
CA ILE A 173 -19.20 -1.13 12.30
C ILE A 173 -18.34 -0.42 13.36
N ALA A 174 -18.28 0.91 13.30
CA ALA A 174 -17.51 1.71 14.26
C ALA A 174 -18.04 1.60 15.69
N ARG A 175 -19.35 1.67 15.93
CA ARG A 175 -19.93 1.62 17.30
C ARG A 175 -19.82 0.26 17.97
N LYS A 176 -19.72 -0.83 17.20
CA LYS A 176 -19.55 -2.20 17.71
C LYS A 176 -18.09 -2.52 18.05
N ASN A 177 -17.14 -1.80 17.46
CA ASN A 177 -15.71 -2.07 17.61
C ASN A 177 -15.00 -1.13 18.59
N LYS A 178 -14.17 -1.70 19.46
CA LYS A 178 -13.25 -0.91 20.31
C LYS A 178 -12.14 -0.32 19.43
N LEU A 179 -11.73 0.92 19.67
CA LEU A 179 -10.71 1.63 18.88
C LEU A 179 -9.43 0.78 18.62
N PRO A 180 -8.84 0.04 19.58
CA PRO A 180 -7.70 -0.84 19.29
C PRO A 180 -7.95 -1.95 18.25
N ARG A 181 -9.19 -2.43 18.08
CA ARG A 181 -9.55 -3.42 17.04
C ARG A 181 -9.50 -2.80 15.64
N ILE A 182 -9.77 -1.50 15.54
CA ILE A 182 -9.69 -0.71 14.30
C ILE A 182 -8.25 -0.28 14.02
N ILE A 183 -7.50 0.19 15.03
CA ILE A 183 -6.08 0.54 14.90
C ILE A 183 -5.27 -0.68 14.40
N ARG A 184 -5.54 -1.88 14.90
CA ARG A 184 -4.91 -3.12 14.39
C ARG A 184 -5.04 -3.33 12.89
N CYS A 185 -6.08 -2.79 12.24
CA CYS A 185 -6.26 -2.87 10.80
C CYS A 185 -5.44 -1.83 10.02
N SER A 186 -4.61 -0.98 10.64
CA SER A 186 -3.83 0.05 9.94
C SER A 186 -2.91 -0.49 8.85
N GLN A 187 -2.43 -1.72 8.99
CA GLN A 187 -1.61 -2.41 7.99
C GLN A 187 -2.26 -2.53 6.61
N ILE A 188 -3.60 -2.58 6.51
CA ILE A 188 -4.32 -2.68 5.22
C ILE A 188 -4.05 -1.48 4.30
N MET A 189 -3.77 -0.31 4.90
CA MET A 189 -3.45 0.95 4.22
C MET A 189 -1.94 1.26 4.26
N GLY A 190 -1.10 0.27 4.59
CA GLY A 190 0.37 0.44 4.66
C GLY A 190 0.83 1.33 5.81
N ARG A 191 0.20 1.19 6.99
CA ARG A 191 0.50 1.93 8.23
C ARG A 191 0.78 0.97 9.39
N THR A 192 1.50 1.42 10.41
CA THR A 192 1.73 0.62 11.63
C THR A 192 0.68 0.91 12.72
N GLU A 193 0.75 0.23 13.87
CA GLU A 193 -0.06 0.55 15.05
C GLU A 193 0.58 1.66 15.91
N GLN A 194 1.79 2.08 15.53
CA GLN A 194 2.65 3.08 16.18
C GLN A 194 2.70 4.43 15.42
N ASP A 195 2.21 4.46 14.17
CA ASP A 195 2.09 5.68 13.37
C ASP A 195 1.13 6.69 14.01
N GLU A 196 1.38 7.99 13.85
CA GLU A 196 0.38 9.02 14.16
C GLU A 196 -0.78 8.97 13.14
N LEU A 197 -1.84 8.23 13.49
CA LEU A 197 -3.02 8.04 12.64
C LEU A 197 -4.00 9.21 12.75
N THR A 198 -4.35 9.80 11.60
CA THR A 198 -5.45 10.77 11.52
C THR A 198 -6.82 10.11 11.73
N ALA A 199 -7.84 10.88 12.11
CA ALA A 199 -9.22 10.36 12.23
C ALA A 199 -9.75 9.75 10.92
N ALA A 200 -9.33 10.27 9.76
CA ALA A 200 -9.59 9.70 8.44
C ALA A 200 -9.07 8.25 8.30
N GLN A 201 -7.87 7.99 8.82
CA GLN A 201 -7.23 6.68 8.81
C GLN A 201 -7.82 5.72 9.85
N ILE A 202 -8.50 6.22 10.89
CA ILE A 202 -9.34 5.40 11.78
C ILE A 202 -10.69 5.05 11.13
N LEU A 203 -11.26 5.92 10.29
CA LEU A 203 -12.48 5.60 9.53
C LEU A 203 -12.23 4.63 8.37
N TYR A 204 -11.02 4.64 7.78
CA TYR A 204 -10.66 3.82 6.62
C TYR A 204 -10.99 2.32 6.81
N PRO A 205 -10.60 1.61 7.89
CA PRO A 205 -10.98 0.19 8.07
C PRO A 205 -12.48 -0.03 8.27
N CYS A 206 -13.20 0.91 8.88
CA CYS A 206 -14.66 0.83 9.03
C CYS A 206 -15.36 0.97 7.68
N MET A 207 -14.84 1.82 6.79
CA MET A 207 -15.29 1.98 5.41
C MET A 207 -15.00 0.73 4.56
N GLN A 208 -13.77 0.20 4.57
CA GLN A 208 -13.43 -1.00 3.80
C GLN A 208 -14.18 -2.25 4.31
N CYS A 209 -14.51 -2.31 5.61
CA CYS A 209 -15.41 -3.32 6.15
C CYS A 209 -16.86 -3.14 5.64
N ALA A 210 -17.34 -1.90 5.50
CA ALA A 210 -18.66 -1.61 4.94
C ALA A 210 -18.77 -1.95 3.44
N ASP A 211 -17.71 -1.72 2.66
CA ASP A 211 -17.64 -2.01 1.22
C ASP A 211 -18.04 -3.45 0.90
N ILE A 212 -17.56 -4.43 1.68
CA ILE A 212 -17.82 -5.87 1.50
C ILE A 212 -19.33 -6.14 1.42
N PHE A 213 -20.11 -5.55 2.32
CA PHE A 213 -21.57 -5.69 2.35
C PHE A 213 -22.26 -4.82 1.30
N PHE A 214 -21.75 -3.62 1.05
CA PHE A 214 -22.31 -2.62 0.15
C PHE A 214 -22.17 -2.97 -1.35
N LEU A 215 -21.09 -3.68 -1.69
CA LEU A 215 -20.83 -4.30 -2.99
C LEU A 215 -21.53 -5.66 -3.15
N GLN A 216 -22.06 -6.20 -2.04
CA GLN A 216 -22.63 -7.54 -1.92
C GLN A 216 -21.65 -8.66 -2.31
N ALA A 217 -20.39 -8.52 -1.89
CA ALA A 217 -19.36 -9.53 -2.16
C ALA A 217 -19.62 -10.80 -1.35
N ASP A 218 -19.63 -11.95 -2.02
CA ASP A 218 -19.55 -13.25 -1.36
C ASP A 218 -18.09 -13.65 -1.09
N ILE A 219 -17.15 -13.14 -1.91
CA ILE A 219 -15.72 -13.47 -1.85
C ILE A 219 -14.86 -12.19 -1.80
N CYS A 220 -14.07 -12.03 -0.75
CA CYS A 220 -13.05 -10.99 -0.61
C CYS A 220 -11.73 -11.50 -1.22
N GLN A 221 -11.41 -11.11 -2.46
CA GLN A 221 -10.24 -11.61 -3.21
C GLN A 221 -9.06 -10.62 -3.21
N LEU A 222 -8.73 -10.14 -2.01
CA LEU A 222 -7.67 -9.16 -1.77
C LEU A 222 -6.33 -9.84 -1.38
N GLY A 223 -5.28 -9.07 -1.12
CA GLY A 223 -3.99 -9.63 -0.66
C GLY A 223 -4.06 -10.22 0.75
N MET A 224 -3.02 -10.95 1.17
CA MET A 224 -2.84 -11.37 2.57
C MET A 224 -2.73 -10.17 3.52
N ASP A 225 -2.19 -9.04 3.06
CA ASP A 225 -2.12 -7.79 3.85
C ASP A 225 -3.50 -7.19 4.20
N GLN A 226 -4.54 -7.47 3.40
CA GLN A 226 -5.92 -7.05 3.64
C GLN A 226 -6.68 -7.99 4.61
N ARG A 227 -6.09 -9.13 5.01
CA ARG A 227 -6.75 -10.17 5.84
C ARG A 227 -7.40 -9.61 7.10
N LYS A 228 -6.76 -8.68 7.81
CA LYS A 228 -7.24 -8.13 9.10
C LYS A 228 -8.62 -7.45 9.01
N VAL A 229 -8.96 -6.79 7.90
CA VAL A 229 -10.27 -6.15 7.68
C VAL A 229 -11.30 -7.13 7.10
N ASN A 230 -10.86 -8.10 6.30
CA ASN A 230 -11.73 -9.19 5.85
C ASN A 230 -12.22 -10.03 7.05
N VAL A 231 -11.35 -10.30 8.02
CA VAL A 231 -11.72 -10.93 9.30
C VAL A 231 -12.63 -10.03 10.14
N LEU A 232 -12.41 -8.70 10.16
CA LEU A 232 -13.32 -7.74 10.82
C LEU A 232 -14.75 -7.81 10.27
N ALA A 233 -14.92 -8.02 8.96
CA ALA A 233 -16.24 -8.23 8.37
C ALA A 233 -16.88 -9.56 8.79
N ARG A 234 -16.09 -10.62 8.98
CA ARG A 234 -16.58 -11.92 9.49
C ARG A 234 -16.96 -11.88 10.98
N GLU A 235 -16.26 -11.07 11.78
CA GLU A 235 -16.62 -10.73 13.17
C GLU A 235 -17.92 -9.90 13.20
N TYR A 236 -18.01 -8.83 12.40
CA TYR A 236 -19.20 -7.99 12.31
C TYR A 236 -20.45 -8.77 11.86
N CYS A 237 -20.30 -9.84 11.06
CA CYS A 237 -21.41 -10.74 10.73
C CYS A 237 -22.02 -11.41 11.98
N ASP A 238 -21.24 -11.74 13.01
CA ASP A 238 -21.75 -12.29 14.27
C ASP A 238 -22.51 -11.21 15.06
N ASP A 239 -21.95 -10.00 15.13
CA ASP A 239 -22.56 -8.84 15.79
C ASP A 239 -23.93 -8.43 15.20
N ILE A 240 -24.19 -8.76 13.93
CA ILE A 240 -25.49 -8.55 13.25
C ILE A 240 -26.25 -9.85 12.99
N LYS A 241 -25.75 -10.99 13.48
CA LYS A 241 -26.34 -12.35 13.33
C LYS A 241 -26.57 -12.78 11.87
N LYS A 242 -25.76 -12.28 10.94
CA LYS A 242 -25.77 -12.63 9.51
C LYS A 242 -25.07 -13.97 9.29
N LYS A 243 -25.86 -15.03 9.04
CA LYS A 243 -25.35 -16.40 8.82
C LYS A 243 -24.35 -16.50 7.65
N ASN A 244 -24.67 -15.92 6.51
CA ASN A 244 -23.83 -15.97 5.31
C ASN A 244 -22.71 -14.94 5.44
N LYS A 245 -21.54 -15.37 5.91
CA LYS A 245 -20.31 -14.58 6.01
C LYS A 245 -19.61 -14.48 4.64
N PRO A 246 -18.82 -13.42 4.38
CA PRO A 246 -17.97 -13.36 3.19
C PRO A 246 -16.80 -14.35 3.33
N ILE A 247 -16.53 -15.11 2.27
CA ILE A 247 -15.34 -15.96 2.16
C ILE A 247 -14.14 -15.05 1.96
N ILE A 248 -13.08 -15.25 2.72
CA ILE A 248 -11.78 -14.60 2.47
C ILE A 248 -10.99 -15.50 1.54
N LEU A 249 -10.47 -14.97 0.44
CA LEU A 249 -9.74 -15.71 -0.58
C LEU A 249 -8.45 -14.95 -0.92
N SER A 250 -7.56 -14.87 0.07
CA SER A 250 -6.43 -13.94 0.08
C SER A 250 -5.28 -14.43 -0.79
N HIS A 251 -4.85 -13.59 -1.74
CA HIS A 251 -3.75 -13.91 -2.65
C HIS A 251 -2.38 -13.61 -2.07
N HIS A 252 -1.42 -14.42 -2.50
CA HIS A 252 0.00 -14.32 -2.15
C HIS A 252 0.60 -12.94 -2.45
N MET A 253 1.53 -12.50 -1.61
CA MET A 253 2.14 -11.17 -1.69
C MET A 253 3.46 -11.25 -2.48
N LEU A 254 3.40 -10.95 -3.79
CA LEU A 254 4.60 -11.04 -4.63
C LEU A 254 5.71 -10.08 -4.13
N PRO A 255 6.92 -10.58 -3.83
CA PRO A 255 7.99 -9.82 -3.17
C PRO A 255 8.60 -8.74 -4.06
N GLY A 256 9.38 -7.85 -3.44
CA GLY A 256 10.28 -6.96 -4.15
C GLY A 256 11.51 -7.71 -4.68
N LEU A 257 12.15 -7.18 -5.73
CA LEU A 257 13.32 -7.83 -6.34
C LEU A 257 14.61 -7.80 -5.48
N GLN A 258 14.62 -7.25 -4.27
CA GLN A 258 15.80 -7.25 -3.38
C GLN A 258 15.59 -8.21 -2.20
N GLN A 259 16.69 -8.66 -1.60
CA GLN A 259 16.69 -9.58 -0.46
C GLN A 259 15.87 -9.00 0.72
N GLY A 260 15.04 -9.84 1.34
CA GLY A 260 14.23 -9.46 2.51
C GLY A 260 13.03 -8.54 2.22
N GLN A 261 12.73 -8.23 0.95
CA GLN A 261 11.55 -7.43 0.59
C GLN A 261 10.33 -8.32 0.37
N GLU A 262 9.64 -8.72 1.45
CA GLU A 262 8.40 -9.53 1.44
C GLU A 262 7.26 -9.00 0.55
N LYS A 263 7.35 -7.74 0.09
CA LYS A 263 6.35 -7.10 -0.78
C LYS A 263 6.98 -6.03 -1.65
N MET A 264 6.61 -5.95 -2.93
CA MET A 264 6.91 -4.79 -3.78
C MET A 264 6.44 -3.46 -3.17
N SER A 265 7.35 -2.49 -3.06
CA SER A 265 7.03 -1.12 -2.62
C SER A 265 7.05 -0.11 -3.76
N LYS A 266 6.10 0.84 -3.75
CA LYS A 266 6.10 1.98 -4.68
C LYS A 266 7.17 3.03 -4.35
N SER A 267 7.80 2.99 -3.18
CA SER A 267 8.92 3.87 -2.81
C SER A 267 10.25 3.43 -3.46
N ASP A 268 10.55 2.13 -3.43
CA ASP A 268 11.71 1.55 -4.12
C ASP A 268 11.36 1.19 -5.56
N VAL A 269 11.70 2.10 -6.47
CA VAL A 269 11.47 1.93 -7.90
C VAL A 269 12.49 0.99 -8.55
N SER A 270 13.57 0.63 -7.86
CA SER A 270 14.54 -0.36 -8.34
C SER A 270 14.09 -1.80 -8.05
N SER A 271 13.35 -2.03 -6.97
CA SER A 271 12.83 -3.35 -6.62
C SER A 271 11.47 -3.69 -7.23
N SER A 272 10.67 -2.70 -7.61
CA SER A 272 9.36 -2.91 -8.26
C SER A 272 9.44 -2.81 -9.78
N ILE A 273 8.90 -3.82 -10.48
CA ILE A 273 8.59 -3.73 -11.92
C ILE A 273 7.22 -3.08 -12.08
N PHE A 274 7.13 -2.06 -12.93
CA PHE A 274 5.89 -1.37 -13.28
C PHE A 274 5.38 -1.83 -14.64
N MET A 275 4.06 -1.76 -14.81
CA MET A 275 3.36 -2.29 -15.99
C MET A 275 3.75 -1.61 -17.30
N GLU A 276 4.32 -0.40 -17.23
CA GLU A 276 4.89 0.34 -18.37
C GLU A 276 6.33 0.84 -18.12
N ASP A 277 7.14 -0.02 -17.48
CA ASP A 277 8.61 0.01 -17.58
C ASP A 277 9.05 -0.49 -18.98
N GLU A 278 10.01 0.19 -19.59
CA GLU A 278 10.59 -0.20 -20.89
C GLU A 278 11.38 -1.52 -20.79
N GLU A 279 11.62 -2.20 -21.92
CA GLU A 279 12.34 -3.50 -21.91
C GLU A 279 13.72 -3.39 -21.23
N ALA A 280 14.47 -2.32 -21.50
CA ALA A 280 15.77 -2.09 -20.87
C ALA A 280 15.67 -1.90 -19.35
N GLU A 281 14.56 -1.35 -18.83
CA GLU A 281 14.31 -1.19 -17.40
C GLU A 281 14.00 -2.55 -16.75
N VAL A 282 13.14 -3.37 -17.38
CA VAL A 282 12.82 -4.74 -16.92
C VAL A 282 14.08 -5.59 -16.87
N ASN A 283 14.86 -5.59 -17.97
CA ASN A 283 16.10 -6.36 -18.08
C ASN A 283 17.14 -5.92 -17.03
N LEU A 284 17.25 -4.62 -16.76
CA LEU A 284 18.16 -4.08 -15.73
C LEU A 284 17.72 -4.47 -14.31
N LYS A 285 16.43 -4.45 -14.02
CA LYS A 285 15.86 -4.82 -12.71
C LYS A 285 16.02 -6.30 -12.42
N ILE A 286 15.63 -7.19 -13.34
CA ILE A 286 15.81 -8.63 -13.18
C ILE A 286 17.29 -9.01 -13.11
N LYS A 287 18.17 -8.37 -13.90
CA LYS A 287 19.63 -8.58 -13.77
C LYS A 287 20.12 -8.29 -12.34
N LYS A 288 19.65 -7.20 -11.72
CA LYS A 288 20.00 -6.78 -10.36
C LYS A 288 19.25 -7.52 -9.23
N ALA A 289 18.21 -8.29 -9.55
CA ALA A 289 17.38 -8.94 -8.53
C ALA A 289 18.17 -9.93 -7.64
N TYR A 290 17.72 -10.10 -6.40
CA TYR A 290 18.15 -11.19 -5.54
C TYR A 290 17.77 -12.53 -6.18
N CYS A 291 18.74 -13.43 -6.30
CA CYS A 291 18.60 -14.71 -7.01
C CYS A 291 19.80 -15.61 -6.62
N PRO A 292 19.88 -16.06 -5.35
CA PRO A 292 20.96 -16.91 -4.86
C PRO A 292 20.98 -18.28 -5.57
N PRO A 293 22.14 -18.81 -5.98
CA PRO A 293 22.23 -20.14 -6.60
C PRO A 293 21.73 -21.23 -5.64
N SER A 294 21.05 -22.23 -6.18
CA SER A 294 20.53 -23.40 -5.43
C SER A 294 19.60 -23.10 -4.25
N VAL A 295 19.03 -21.89 -4.17
CA VAL A 295 18.10 -21.50 -3.10
C VAL A 295 16.80 -20.98 -3.70
N VAL A 296 15.72 -21.73 -3.52
CA VAL A 296 14.38 -21.45 -4.08
C VAL A 296 13.52 -20.63 -3.12
N ASP A 297 13.65 -20.86 -1.82
CA ASP A 297 12.91 -20.13 -0.79
C ASP A 297 13.37 -18.66 -0.70
N GLY A 298 12.41 -17.74 -0.53
CA GLY A 298 12.63 -16.29 -0.54
C GLY A 298 13.30 -15.73 -1.82
N ASN A 299 13.27 -16.47 -2.94
CA ASN A 299 13.92 -16.07 -4.20
C ASN A 299 12.89 -15.41 -5.14
N PRO A 300 12.90 -14.07 -5.28
CA PRO A 300 11.87 -13.36 -6.05
C PRO A 300 11.88 -13.71 -7.54
N CYS A 301 13.01 -14.15 -8.11
CA CYS A 301 13.03 -14.66 -9.49
C CYS A 301 12.22 -15.95 -9.63
N MET A 302 12.32 -16.88 -8.67
CA MET A 302 11.57 -18.14 -8.67
C MET A 302 10.07 -17.88 -8.46
N GLU A 303 9.72 -17.00 -7.52
CA GLU A 303 8.33 -16.62 -7.24
C GLU A 303 7.66 -15.91 -8.43
N TYR A 304 8.39 -15.05 -9.15
CA TYR A 304 7.86 -14.43 -10.37
C TYR A 304 7.58 -15.49 -11.45
N VAL A 305 8.40 -16.55 -11.58
CA VAL A 305 8.08 -17.66 -12.48
C VAL A 305 6.85 -18.42 -12.00
N LYS A 306 6.76 -18.74 -10.70
CA LYS A 306 5.65 -19.47 -10.07
C LYS A 306 4.29 -18.77 -10.21
N TYR A 307 4.23 -17.46 -9.95
CA TYR A 307 2.97 -16.72 -9.83
C TYR A 307 2.63 -15.82 -11.02
N LEU A 308 3.60 -15.50 -11.90
CA LEU A 308 3.35 -14.73 -13.13
C LEU A 308 3.54 -15.56 -14.39
N ILE A 309 4.70 -16.22 -14.56
CA ILE A 309 5.07 -16.79 -15.88
C ILE A 309 4.33 -18.10 -16.16
N LEU A 310 4.43 -19.08 -15.26
CA LEU A 310 3.74 -20.37 -15.41
C LEU A 310 2.20 -20.19 -15.51
N PRO A 311 1.52 -19.36 -14.70
CA PRO A 311 0.07 -19.17 -14.83
C PRO A 311 -0.37 -18.31 -16.04
N TRP A 312 0.57 -17.72 -16.78
CA TRP A 312 0.28 -16.92 -17.99
C TRP A 312 0.52 -17.70 -19.28
N PHE A 313 1.62 -18.45 -19.37
CA PHE A 313 1.98 -19.21 -20.57
C PHE A 313 1.71 -20.72 -20.46
N ASN A 314 1.48 -21.25 -19.25
CA ASN A 314 1.41 -22.68 -18.91
C ASN A 314 2.75 -23.43 -19.04
N GLU A 315 3.84 -22.72 -19.35
CA GLU A 315 5.20 -23.22 -19.39
C GLU A 315 6.22 -22.09 -19.19
N PHE A 316 7.47 -22.44 -18.88
CA PHE A 316 8.60 -21.52 -18.81
C PHE A 316 9.78 -22.08 -19.62
N VAL A 317 10.17 -21.36 -20.67
CA VAL A 317 11.25 -21.78 -21.59
C VAL A 317 12.56 -21.09 -21.19
N VAL A 318 13.56 -21.87 -20.81
CA VAL A 318 14.93 -21.40 -20.58
C VAL A 318 15.77 -21.65 -21.83
N GLU A 319 16.02 -20.58 -22.58
CA GLU A 319 16.93 -20.57 -23.73
C GLU A 319 18.39 -20.46 -23.24
N ARG A 320 19.19 -21.51 -23.40
CA ARG A 320 20.60 -21.59 -22.95
C ARG A 320 21.44 -22.41 -23.93
N THR A 321 22.74 -22.15 -23.98
CA THR A 321 23.63 -22.83 -24.95
C THR A 321 23.81 -24.32 -24.62
N GLU A 322 24.19 -25.14 -25.60
CA GLU A 322 24.55 -26.56 -25.39
C GLU A 322 25.56 -26.76 -24.24
N LYS A 323 26.51 -25.83 -24.08
CA LYS A 323 27.51 -25.88 -22.99
C LYS A 323 26.92 -25.65 -21.59
N ASN A 324 25.73 -25.06 -21.51
CA ASN A 324 24.94 -24.89 -20.29
C ASN A 324 23.82 -25.93 -20.18
N GLY A 325 23.80 -26.98 -21.02
CA GLY A 325 22.80 -28.04 -21.00
C GLY A 325 21.57 -27.83 -21.89
N GLY A 326 21.67 -26.97 -22.92
CA GLY A 326 20.67 -26.83 -24.00
C GLY A 326 19.31 -26.27 -23.59
N ASN A 327 18.47 -25.87 -24.55
CA ASN A 327 17.15 -25.29 -24.24
C ASN A 327 16.26 -26.27 -23.44
N LYS A 328 15.69 -25.83 -22.32
CA LYS A 328 14.81 -26.64 -21.45
C LYS A 328 13.49 -25.91 -21.19
N THR A 329 12.37 -26.63 -21.24
CA THR A 329 11.03 -26.10 -20.98
C THR A 329 10.45 -26.76 -19.75
N PHE A 330 10.06 -25.94 -18.78
CA PHE A 330 9.46 -26.35 -17.51
C PHE A 330 7.94 -26.16 -17.58
N LYS A 331 7.16 -27.17 -17.16
CA LYS A 331 5.68 -27.11 -17.14
C LYS A 331 5.13 -27.00 -15.72
N THR A 332 5.88 -27.49 -14.74
CA THR A 332 5.56 -27.34 -13.31
C THR A 332 6.60 -26.45 -12.62
N PHE A 333 6.26 -25.92 -11.44
CA PHE A 333 7.23 -25.19 -10.63
C PHE A 333 8.21 -26.15 -9.94
N GLU A 334 7.76 -27.37 -9.71
CA GLU A 334 8.46 -28.46 -9.04
C GLU A 334 9.63 -28.98 -9.89
N GLU A 335 9.44 -29.12 -11.22
CA GLU A 335 10.53 -29.35 -12.17
C GLU A 335 11.60 -28.24 -12.10
N LEU A 336 11.17 -26.98 -12.08
CA LEU A 336 12.05 -25.82 -12.08
C LEU A 336 12.83 -25.69 -10.77
N ALA A 337 12.19 -25.97 -9.63
CA ALA A 337 12.81 -25.95 -8.32
C ALA A 337 13.90 -27.03 -8.21
N ALA A 338 13.61 -28.27 -8.62
CA ALA A 338 14.59 -29.36 -8.58
C ALA A 338 15.83 -29.07 -9.45
N ASP A 339 15.64 -28.53 -10.66
CA ASP A 339 16.72 -28.05 -11.54
C ASP A 339 17.56 -26.95 -10.91
N TYR A 340 16.92 -26.04 -10.18
CA TYR A 340 17.60 -24.90 -9.57
C TYR A 340 18.39 -25.31 -8.33
N GLU A 341 17.78 -26.10 -7.43
CA GLU A 341 18.40 -26.62 -6.21
C GLU A 341 19.61 -27.52 -6.51
N SER A 342 19.47 -28.44 -7.47
CA SER A 342 20.57 -29.30 -7.94
C SER A 342 21.69 -28.53 -8.66
N GLY A 343 21.44 -27.29 -9.08
CA GLY A 343 22.39 -26.46 -9.83
C GLY A 343 22.41 -26.73 -11.34
N GLU A 344 21.52 -27.58 -11.88
CA GLU A 344 21.35 -27.73 -13.34
C GLU A 344 20.92 -26.41 -14.00
N LEU A 345 20.16 -25.56 -13.30
CA LEU A 345 19.73 -24.25 -13.77
C LEU A 345 20.48 -23.11 -13.07
N HIS A 346 21.44 -22.49 -13.77
CA HIS A 346 22.21 -21.37 -13.26
C HIS A 346 21.39 -20.06 -13.16
N PRO A 347 21.54 -19.23 -12.10
CA PRO A 347 20.77 -18.00 -11.90
C PRO A 347 20.80 -16.98 -13.04
N ALA A 348 21.87 -16.96 -13.84
CA ALA A 348 21.97 -16.06 -15.00
C ALA A 348 21.02 -16.46 -16.14
N ASP A 349 20.85 -17.77 -16.38
CA ASP A 349 19.99 -18.30 -17.43
C ASP A 349 18.52 -18.16 -17.02
N LEU A 350 18.20 -18.46 -15.75
CA LEU A 350 16.89 -18.15 -15.13
C LEU A 350 16.52 -16.67 -15.29
N LYS A 351 17.42 -15.73 -14.93
CA LYS A 351 17.19 -14.28 -15.08
C LYS A 351 16.99 -13.86 -16.53
N SER A 352 17.76 -14.44 -17.46
CA SER A 352 17.65 -14.16 -18.90
C SER A 352 16.27 -14.57 -19.43
N ALA A 353 15.85 -15.80 -19.14
CA ALA A 353 14.56 -16.34 -19.53
C ALA A 353 13.38 -15.59 -18.88
N LEU A 354 13.46 -15.31 -17.57
CA LEU A 354 12.47 -14.52 -16.83
C LEU A 354 12.31 -13.12 -17.43
N SER A 355 13.41 -12.44 -17.77
CA SER A 355 13.38 -11.13 -18.42
C SER A 355 12.64 -11.19 -19.77
N LYS A 356 12.97 -12.17 -20.63
CA LYS A 356 12.27 -12.39 -21.92
C LYS A 356 10.78 -12.63 -21.73
N ALA A 357 10.40 -13.47 -20.76
CA ALA A 357 9.00 -13.82 -20.49
C ALA A 357 8.20 -12.61 -19.95
N LEU A 358 8.75 -11.86 -18.99
CA LEU A 358 8.11 -10.64 -18.47
C LEU A 358 7.91 -9.58 -19.55
N ASN A 359 8.88 -9.40 -20.46
CA ASN A 359 8.72 -8.47 -21.57
C ASN A 359 7.61 -8.88 -22.54
N LYS A 360 7.45 -10.17 -22.85
CA LYS A 360 6.32 -10.69 -23.64
C LYS A 360 4.97 -10.40 -22.97
N ILE A 361 4.88 -10.46 -21.64
CA ILE A 361 3.67 -10.15 -20.87
C ILE A 361 3.34 -8.64 -20.89
N LEU A 362 4.36 -7.78 -20.79
CA LEU A 362 4.17 -6.32 -20.69
C LEU A 362 4.00 -5.62 -22.04
N GLU A 363 4.41 -6.24 -23.16
CA GLU A 363 4.38 -5.58 -24.48
C GLU A 363 2.97 -5.13 -24.95
N PRO A 364 1.87 -5.88 -24.73
CA PRO A 364 0.52 -5.37 -25.03
C PRO A 364 0.18 -4.06 -24.31
N VAL A 365 0.66 -3.89 -23.07
CA VAL A 365 0.48 -2.67 -22.28
C VAL A 365 1.33 -1.54 -22.85
N ARG A 366 2.60 -1.79 -23.19
CA ARG A 366 3.45 -0.78 -23.87
C ARG A 366 2.85 -0.34 -25.20
N ALA A 367 2.39 -1.28 -26.02
CA ALA A 367 1.76 -1.01 -27.30
C ALA A 367 0.52 -0.13 -27.15
N HIS A 368 -0.36 -0.40 -26.17
CA HIS A 368 -1.52 0.44 -25.86
C HIS A 368 -1.11 1.88 -25.53
N PHE A 369 -0.24 2.06 -24.53
CA PHE A 369 0.21 3.39 -24.09
C PHE A 369 1.11 4.13 -25.10
N LYS A 370 1.63 3.43 -26.12
CA LYS A 370 2.39 4.01 -27.23
C LYS A 370 1.47 4.53 -28.34
N ASN A 371 0.42 3.77 -28.65
CA ASN A 371 -0.43 3.92 -29.83
C ASN A 371 -1.73 4.70 -29.54
N ASP A 372 -2.41 4.45 -28.42
CA ASP A 372 -3.59 5.22 -28.04
C ASP A 372 -3.20 6.59 -27.46
N LYS A 373 -3.77 7.66 -28.04
CA LYS A 373 -3.43 9.04 -27.69
C LYS A 373 -3.92 9.44 -26.30
N ALA A 374 -5.05 8.92 -25.82
CA ALA A 374 -5.61 9.24 -24.52
C ALA A 374 -4.89 8.48 -23.41
N ALA A 375 -4.65 7.18 -23.59
CA ALA A 375 -3.83 6.36 -22.69
C ALA A 375 -2.43 6.98 -22.52
N LYS A 376 -1.77 7.37 -23.62
CA LYS A 376 -0.47 8.05 -23.60
C LYS A 376 -0.47 9.35 -22.79
N GLN A 377 -1.54 10.15 -22.87
CA GLN A 377 -1.71 11.37 -22.08
C GLN A 377 -1.96 11.09 -20.59
N LEU A 378 -2.74 10.05 -20.25
CA LEU A 378 -2.91 9.59 -18.87
C LEU A 378 -1.57 9.15 -18.27
N LEU A 379 -0.80 8.33 -19.01
CA LEU A 379 0.52 7.89 -18.57
C LEU A 379 1.49 9.06 -18.34
N GLN A 380 1.56 10.02 -19.27
CA GLN A 380 2.42 11.19 -19.09
C GLN A 380 2.04 11.99 -17.83
N SER A 381 0.74 12.11 -17.55
CA SER A 381 0.24 12.76 -16.33
C SER A 381 0.67 12.01 -15.07
N VAL A 382 0.52 10.68 -15.04
CA VAL A 382 0.94 9.84 -13.90
C VAL A 382 2.46 9.82 -13.71
N LYS A 383 3.26 9.76 -14.79
CA LYS A 383 4.72 9.91 -14.72
C LYS A 383 5.13 11.31 -14.20
N ASN A 384 4.40 12.37 -14.56
CA ASN A 384 4.65 13.74 -14.05
C ASN A 384 4.32 13.93 -12.57
N TYR A 385 3.28 13.28 -12.03
CA TYR A 385 2.93 13.40 -10.60
C TYR A 385 4.06 12.92 -9.67
N ARG A 386 4.83 11.91 -10.11
CA ARG A 386 6.00 11.41 -9.37
C ARG A 386 7.12 12.46 -9.19
N VAL A 387 7.23 13.42 -10.11
CA VAL A 387 8.23 14.51 -10.04
C VAL A 387 7.85 15.56 -8.99
N THR A 388 6.55 15.75 -8.73
CA THR A 388 6.06 16.73 -7.74
C THR A 388 5.97 16.18 -6.32
N SER A 389 6.20 14.88 -6.11
CA SER A 389 6.29 14.25 -4.79
C SER A 389 7.71 14.16 -4.19
N SER A 390 8.76 14.51 -4.95
CA SER A 390 10.16 14.33 -4.53
C SER A 390 10.93 15.62 -4.24
N SER A 391 10.23 16.72 -3.91
CA SER A 391 10.88 18.02 -3.68
C SER A 391 10.22 18.82 -2.55
N LEU A 392 10.66 18.57 -1.31
CA LEU A 392 10.93 19.62 -0.31
C LEU A 392 11.67 19.04 0.91
N PRO A 393 13.01 19.17 0.98
CA PRO A 393 13.71 19.11 2.27
C PRO A 393 13.23 20.27 3.15
N GLU A 394 13.08 20.03 4.45
CA GLU A 394 12.38 20.93 5.38
C GLU A 394 13.08 22.30 5.64
N LYS A 395 14.28 22.50 5.07
CA LYS A 395 15.17 23.64 5.37
C LYS A 395 14.89 24.94 4.59
N THR A 396 13.90 24.99 3.71
CA THR A 396 13.72 26.14 2.78
C THR A 396 12.57 27.11 3.14
N ARG A 397 11.73 26.82 4.16
CA ARG A 397 10.65 27.75 4.55
C ARG A 397 11.16 29.08 5.16
N ASN A 398 12.36 29.09 5.76
CA ASN A 398 12.92 30.27 6.42
C ASN A 398 13.65 31.26 5.49
N LYS A 399 13.65 31.05 4.16
CA LYS A 399 14.33 31.95 3.20
C LYS A 399 13.39 32.81 2.33
N ALA A 400 12.08 32.60 2.42
CA ALA A 400 11.06 33.37 1.69
C ALA A 400 10.46 34.56 2.48
N ARG A 401 10.90 34.78 3.73
CA ARG A 401 10.37 35.81 4.65
C ARG A 401 11.38 36.94 4.92
N GLY A 402 12.32 37.17 4.00
CA GLY A 402 13.45 38.09 4.18
C GLY A 402 14.00 38.71 2.89
N LYS A 403 13.15 38.87 1.86
CA LYS A 403 13.46 39.61 0.62
C LYS A 403 12.18 40.22 0.01
N MET A 404 11.63 41.25 0.65
CA MET A 404 10.66 42.14 0.01
C MET A 404 10.55 43.51 0.68
N GLU A 405 11.70 44.19 0.88
CA GLU A 405 11.80 45.59 1.30
C GLU A 405 13.11 46.19 0.75
N GLU A 406 13.09 47.50 0.44
CA GLU A 406 14.09 48.36 -0.23
C GLU A 406 13.99 48.57 -1.76
N ASP A 407 13.12 49.52 -2.16
CA ASP A 407 13.36 50.60 -3.16
C ASP A 407 12.09 51.52 -3.18
N GLY A 408 12.09 52.85 -3.00
CA GLY A 408 13.11 53.80 -2.54
C GLY A 408 12.53 55.24 -2.49
N GLY A 409 12.84 56.06 -1.47
CA GLY A 409 12.45 57.50 -1.43
C GLY A 409 12.23 58.17 -0.05
N GLU A 410 13.22 58.95 0.42
CA GLU A 410 13.10 60.06 1.42
C GLU A 410 12.93 61.42 0.65
N PRO A 411 12.81 62.64 1.25
CA PRO A 411 13.00 63.10 2.66
C PRO A 411 11.78 63.96 3.18
N PRO A 412 11.80 64.72 4.32
CA PRO A 412 12.90 65.03 5.25
C PRO A 412 12.67 64.89 6.78
N ARG A 413 13.81 64.86 7.48
CA ARG A 413 14.08 65.00 8.94
C ARG A 413 14.25 66.51 9.34
N PRO A 414 14.64 66.95 10.58
CA PRO A 414 15.23 66.28 11.77
C PRO A 414 14.56 66.72 13.13
N PRO A 415 15.13 66.57 14.37
CA PRO A 415 16.44 65.99 14.76
C PRO A 415 16.51 65.00 15.96
N HIS A 416 17.56 64.16 15.85
CA HIS A 416 18.56 63.66 16.82
C HIS A 416 18.80 64.44 18.14
N PRO A 417 19.56 63.90 19.14
CA PRO A 417 20.60 62.82 19.10
C PRO A 417 20.40 61.71 20.18
N THR A 418 21.21 60.68 20.49
CA THR A 418 22.48 59.98 20.07
C THR A 418 22.45 58.57 20.76
N SER A 419 23.36 57.57 20.77
CA SER A 419 24.68 57.13 20.20
C SER A 419 24.89 55.67 20.72
N SER A 420 25.74 54.75 20.23
CA SER A 420 26.66 54.58 19.08
C SER A 420 27.14 53.10 19.00
N GLU A 421 27.87 52.75 17.93
CA GLU A 421 28.99 51.77 17.76
C GLU A 421 29.30 50.65 18.81
N ALA A 422 29.70 49.42 18.46
CA ALA A 422 29.90 48.76 17.14
C ALA A 422 30.10 47.21 17.23
N LEU A 423 30.02 46.52 16.07
CA LEU A 423 30.80 45.35 15.53
C LEU A 423 31.52 44.39 16.54
N THR A 424 31.57 43.05 16.44
CA THR A 424 31.36 42.02 15.36
C THR A 424 31.23 40.60 16.02
N SER A 425 31.19 39.39 15.45
CA SER A 425 31.23 38.76 14.09
C SER A 425 30.77 37.28 14.16
N ASP A 426 30.54 36.62 13.01
CA ASP A 426 30.41 35.14 12.82
C ASP A 426 31.77 34.56 12.32
N PRO A 427 32.09 33.25 12.45
CA PRO A 427 31.75 32.34 11.33
C PRO A 427 31.45 30.86 11.69
N ARG A 428 30.79 30.16 10.75
CA ARG A 428 30.66 28.69 10.68
C ARG A 428 31.67 28.06 9.70
N LEU A 429 31.95 26.76 9.82
CA LEU A 429 31.71 25.72 8.77
C LEU A 429 32.29 24.31 9.10
N ASP A 430 31.50 23.27 8.81
CA ASP A 430 31.90 21.85 8.58
C ASP A 430 32.51 21.68 7.14
N PRO A 431 32.93 20.49 6.59
CA PRO A 431 32.63 19.10 7.00
C PRO A 431 33.71 18.00 6.72
N GLN A 432 33.26 16.72 6.76
CA GLN A 432 33.86 15.45 6.28
C GLN A 432 34.70 14.64 7.32
N SER A 433 34.65 13.31 7.48
CA SER A 433 34.01 12.13 6.82
C SER A 433 34.96 11.18 6.07
N THR A 434 35.39 10.08 6.73
CA THR A 434 35.79 8.81 6.08
C THR A 434 35.79 7.63 7.08
N CYS A 435 35.49 6.43 6.58
CA CYS A 435 35.88 5.14 7.18
C CYS A 435 37.05 4.55 6.37
N PRO A 436 37.70 3.46 6.84
CA PRO A 436 37.36 2.17 6.23
C PRO A 436 37.40 0.94 7.18
N ASP A 437 36.97 -0.17 6.60
CA ASP A 437 36.89 -1.54 7.13
C ASP A 437 38.24 -2.30 7.07
N SER A 438 38.43 -3.36 7.85
CA SER A 438 39.37 -4.47 7.54
C SER A 438 39.08 -5.74 8.35
N THR A 439 38.84 -6.83 7.64
CA THR A 439 38.62 -8.19 8.15
C THR A 439 39.86 -8.86 8.75
N LEU A 440 39.67 -9.82 9.66
CA LEU A 440 40.23 -11.19 9.56
C LEU A 440 39.65 -12.13 10.64
N ASP A 441 39.45 -13.39 10.27
CA ASP A 441 39.05 -14.55 11.10
C ASP A 441 40.03 -15.68 10.71
N PRO A 442 40.55 -16.51 11.65
CA PRO A 442 39.81 -17.73 12.03
C PRO A 442 40.03 -18.28 13.47
N SER A 443 39.16 -19.24 13.82
CA SER A 443 39.41 -20.49 14.57
C SER A 443 39.35 -20.58 16.12
N GLU A 444 38.67 -21.66 16.54
CA GLU A 444 38.81 -22.50 17.76
C GLU A 444 38.47 -21.98 19.19
N ASP A 445 37.29 -22.47 19.65
CA ASP A 445 37.05 -23.17 20.93
C ASP A 445 36.97 -22.48 22.32
N ASN A 446 35.95 -22.94 23.07
CA ASN A 446 35.82 -23.02 24.54
C ASN A 446 35.90 -21.74 25.43
N ARG A 447 34.72 -21.25 25.83
CA ARG A 447 34.37 -20.70 27.18
C ARG A 447 32.85 -20.86 27.41
N THR A 448 32.37 -21.64 28.38
CA THR A 448 32.22 -21.34 29.82
C THR A 448 31.41 -20.07 30.13
N ASP A 449 30.32 -20.22 30.89
CA ASP A 449 29.55 -19.13 31.49
C ASP A 449 30.45 -18.06 32.11
N SER A 450 30.22 -16.80 31.75
CA SER A 450 30.77 -15.67 32.48
C SER A 450 29.77 -14.52 32.51
N LYS A 451 29.59 -13.96 33.71
CA LYS A 451 28.69 -12.83 33.99
C LYS A 451 29.16 -11.59 33.18
N PRO A 452 28.27 -10.73 32.66
CA PRO A 452 28.69 -9.45 32.10
C PRO A 452 29.47 -8.65 33.16
N PRO A 453 30.52 -7.91 32.76
CA PRO A 453 31.34 -7.15 33.69
C PRO A 453 30.50 -6.04 34.37
N PRO A 454 30.85 -5.64 35.60
CA PRO A 454 30.25 -4.46 36.21
C PRO A 454 30.59 -3.22 35.39
N MET A 455 29.60 -2.35 35.13
CA MET A 455 29.83 -1.04 34.51
C MET A 455 30.89 -0.26 35.29
N ASN A 456 31.79 0.38 34.55
CA ASN A 456 32.79 1.25 35.16
C ASN A 456 32.10 2.49 35.75
N GLN A 457 32.58 2.96 36.90
CA GLN A 457 32.08 4.16 37.57
C GLN A 457 32.06 5.38 36.63
N THR A 458 33.03 5.49 35.72
CA THR A 458 33.08 6.53 34.67
C THR A 458 31.93 6.43 33.66
N GLU A 459 31.41 5.23 33.38
CA GLU A 459 30.27 5.03 32.46
C GLU A 459 28.95 5.41 33.13
N ILE A 460 28.83 5.13 34.44
CA ILE A 460 27.69 5.55 35.26
C ILE A 460 27.61 7.09 35.33
N PHE A 461 28.73 7.77 35.59
CA PHE A 461 28.76 9.23 35.59
C PHE A 461 28.43 9.83 34.21
N ARG A 462 28.93 9.28 33.11
CA ARG A 462 28.54 9.72 31.75
C ARG A 462 27.07 9.49 31.44
N ALA A 463 26.47 8.41 31.92
CA ALA A 463 25.04 8.17 31.78
C ALA A 463 24.21 9.21 32.56
N LEU A 464 24.66 9.60 33.76
CA LEU A 464 24.04 10.67 34.55
C LEU A 464 24.16 12.05 33.85
N GLU A 465 25.34 12.41 33.35
CA GLU A 465 25.56 13.65 32.58
C GLU A 465 24.63 13.75 31.36
N VAL A 466 24.44 12.63 30.63
CA VAL A 466 23.51 12.56 29.49
C VAL A 466 22.06 12.75 29.94
N VAL A 467 21.63 12.09 31.03
CA VAL A 467 20.26 12.21 31.56
C VAL A 467 19.98 13.63 32.08
N GLU A 468 20.93 14.28 32.74
CA GLU A 468 20.79 15.67 33.19
C GLU A 468 20.70 16.65 32.01
N ARG A 469 21.61 16.53 31.03
CA ARG A 469 21.62 17.34 29.80
C ARG A 469 20.31 17.20 29.02
N ASP A 470 19.82 15.98 28.85
CA ASP A 470 18.62 15.72 28.06
C ASP A 470 17.35 16.16 28.83
N SER A 471 17.36 16.09 30.16
CA SER A 471 16.30 16.67 31.01
C SER A 471 16.23 18.20 30.90
N LEU A 472 17.38 18.88 30.85
CA LEU A 472 17.46 20.32 30.62
C LEU A 472 16.97 20.70 29.21
N ALA A 473 17.38 19.96 28.18
CA ALA A 473 16.91 20.18 26.80
C ALA A 473 15.39 20.01 26.66
N ILE A 474 14.78 19.07 27.41
CA ILE A 474 13.32 18.92 27.49
C ILE A 474 12.68 20.12 28.19
N ALA A 475 13.23 20.60 29.30
CA ALA A 475 12.71 21.76 30.04
C ALA A 475 12.74 23.06 29.21
N ASP A 476 13.83 23.30 28.48
CA ASP A 476 13.95 24.43 27.55
C ASP A 476 12.99 24.31 26.37
N SER A 477 12.79 23.09 25.84
CA SER A 477 11.83 22.82 24.76
C SER A 477 10.39 23.14 25.20
N PHE A 478 9.98 22.74 26.41
CA PHE A 478 8.67 23.12 26.95
C PHE A 478 8.57 24.63 27.23
N THR A 479 9.62 25.25 27.75
CA THR A 479 9.64 26.71 28.00
C THR A 479 9.49 27.50 26.69
N SER A 480 10.18 27.09 25.63
CA SER A 480 10.06 27.64 24.28
C SER A 480 8.65 27.43 23.68
N LEU A 481 8.05 26.25 23.89
CA LEU A 481 6.68 25.95 23.46
C LEU A 481 5.65 26.85 24.18
N PHE A 482 5.77 27.03 25.50
CA PHE A 482 4.87 27.92 26.24
C PHE A 482 5.06 29.40 25.90
N ALA A 483 6.31 29.85 25.64
CA ALA A 483 6.57 31.19 25.13
C ALA A 483 5.95 31.42 23.74
N SER A 484 6.10 30.45 22.83
CA SER A 484 5.52 30.47 21.48
C SER A 484 3.98 30.46 21.51
N LEU A 485 3.38 29.65 22.38
CA LEU A 485 1.93 29.60 22.59
C LEU A 485 1.40 30.93 23.15
N ARG A 486 2.11 31.54 24.10
CA ARG A 486 1.79 32.86 24.66
C ARG A 486 1.89 33.97 23.62
N LEU A 487 2.89 33.91 22.74
CA LEU A 487 3.02 34.83 21.60
C LEU A 487 1.85 34.69 20.62
N ALA A 488 1.55 33.47 20.16
CA ALA A 488 0.43 33.21 19.25
C ALA A 488 -0.92 33.68 19.83
N LEU A 489 -1.17 33.44 21.13
CA LEU A 489 -2.36 33.93 21.82
C LEU A 489 -2.39 35.47 21.96
N SER A 490 -1.23 36.13 21.92
CA SER A 490 -1.12 37.61 21.90
C SER A 490 -1.20 38.23 20.50
N GLU A 491 -1.00 37.47 19.42
CA GLU A 491 -1.24 37.92 18.03
C GLU A 491 -2.72 37.76 17.62
N VAL A 492 -3.44 36.81 18.23
CA VAL A 492 -4.88 36.60 18.02
C VAL A 492 -5.71 37.75 18.61
N THR A 493 -5.32 38.34 19.73
CA THR A 493 -6.13 39.37 20.42
C THR A 493 -6.26 40.72 19.66
N PRO A 494 -5.21 41.29 19.03
CA PRO A 494 -5.37 42.48 18.18
C PRO A 494 -6.18 42.19 16.91
N SER A 495 -5.94 41.03 16.28
CA SER A 495 -6.52 40.67 14.99
C SER A 495 -8.04 40.43 15.03
N PHE A 496 -8.62 40.20 16.20
CA PHE A 496 -10.06 40.07 16.39
C PHE A 496 -10.82 41.40 16.39
N ILE A 497 -10.16 42.54 16.66
CA ILE A 497 -10.84 43.84 16.79
C ILE A 497 -11.52 44.30 15.48
N PRO A 498 -10.89 44.20 14.28
CA PRO A 498 -11.56 44.52 13.01
C PRO A 498 -12.74 43.58 12.70
N ILE A 499 -12.62 42.29 13.03
CA ILE A 499 -13.65 41.28 12.80
C ILE A 499 -14.88 41.53 13.69
N LEU A 500 -14.65 41.89 14.96
CA LEU A 500 -15.70 42.33 15.87
C LEU A 500 -16.40 43.59 15.38
N PHE A 501 -15.67 44.55 14.79
CA PHE A 501 -16.27 45.75 14.21
C PHE A 501 -17.13 45.46 12.97
N TRP A 502 -16.71 44.51 12.13
CA TRP A 502 -17.46 44.07 10.95
C TRP A 502 -18.76 43.34 11.33
N LEU A 503 -18.69 42.40 12.27
CA LEU A 503 -19.86 41.70 12.82
C LEU A 503 -20.87 42.64 13.49
N ARG A 504 -20.38 43.64 14.24
CA ARG A 504 -21.22 44.63 14.94
C ARG A 504 -22.02 45.54 14.02
N LEU A 505 -21.66 45.63 12.73
CA LEU A 505 -22.37 46.43 11.72
C LEU A 505 -23.39 45.65 10.89
N HIS A 506 -23.41 44.31 10.94
CA HIS A 506 -24.19 43.48 10.00
C HIS A 506 -25.11 42.43 10.64
N VAL A 507 -25.21 42.34 11.97
CA VAL A 507 -26.17 41.45 12.65
C VAL A 507 -27.07 42.25 13.59
N THR A 508 -28.34 42.41 13.21
CA THR A 508 -29.41 42.91 14.06
C THR A 508 -30.28 41.75 14.57
N SER A 509 -30.69 41.84 15.84
CA SER A 509 -31.66 40.96 16.53
C SER A 509 -31.20 39.55 16.95
N ASN A 510 -31.05 39.40 18.27
CA ASN A 510 -31.18 38.17 19.08
C ASN A 510 -30.15 37.02 18.88
N SER A 511 -29.88 36.18 19.89
CA SER A 511 -30.46 36.10 21.24
C SER A 511 -29.42 36.21 22.37
N VAL A 512 -29.93 36.45 23.59
CA VAL A 512 -29.14 36.49 24.84
C VAL A 512 -28.50 35.12 25.15
N ASP A 513 -29.14 34.03 24.72
CA ASP A 513 -28.69 32.65 24.98
C ASP A 513 -27.33 32.35 24.32
N HIS A 514 -27.06 32.93 23.15
CA HIS A 514 -25.76 32.81 22.48
C HIS A 514 -24.64 33.51 23.26
N MET A 515 -24.92 34.63 23.93
CA MET A 515 -23.98 35.31 24.81
C MET A 515 -23.69 34.49 26.09
N HIS A 516 -24.72 33.89 26.69
CA HIS A 516 -24.54 32.99 27.83
C HIS A 516 -23.76 31.72 27.45
N CYS A 517 -24.13 31.06 26.35
CA CYS A 517 -23.44 29.85 25.89
C CYS A 517 -21.96 30.11 25.54
N PHE A 518 -21.62 31.29 25.05
CA PHE A 518 -20.23 31.71 24.83
C PHE A 518 -19.49 31.99 26.16
N GLY A 519 -20.17 32.61 27.13
CA GLY A 519 -19.64 32.82 28.48
C GLY A 519 -19.32 31.51 29.20
N ASP A 520 -20.25 30.55 29.18
CA ASP A 520 -20.06 29.21 29.76
C ASP A 520 -18.91 28.45 29.09
N ALA A 521 -18.77 28.55 27.77
CA ALA A 521 -17.67 27.95 27.03
C ALA A 521 -16.31 28.56 27.41
N ALA A 522 -16.25 29.89 27.53
CA ALA A 522 -15.04 30.59 27.96
C ALA A 522 -14.65 30.26 29.41
N GLY A 523 -15.63 30.21 30.33
CA GLY A 523 -15.41 29.84 31.72
C GLY A 523 -14.84 28.42 31.87
N ARG A 524 -15.45 27.43 31.22
CA ARG A 524 -14.96 26.04 31.23
C ARG A 524 -13.57 25.90 30.61
N LEU A 525 -13.22 26.73 29.62
CA LEU A 525 -11.88 26.78 29.06
C LEU A 525 -10.86 27.33 30.07
N GLN A 526 -11.21 28.39 30.80
CA GLN A 526 -10.36 28.93 31.88
C GLN A 526 -10.17 27.92 33.03
N GLU A 527 -11.23 27.24 33.47
CA GLU A 527 -11.15 26.17 34.48
C GLU A 527 -10.23 25.03 34.04
N SER A 528 -10.36 24.60 32.78
CA SER A 528 -9.53 23.53 32.20
C SER A 528 -8.04 23.92 32.13
N VAL A 529 -7.74 25.18 31.79
CA VAL A 529 -6.36 25.71 31.79
C VAL A 529 -5.80 25.81 33.21
N LEU A 530 -6.61 26.23 34.18
CA LEU A 530 -6.20 26.35 35.58
C LEU A 530 -5.94 24.98 36.23
N ASP A 531 -6.77 23.97 35.94
CA ASP A 531 -6.55 22.58 36.36
C ASP A 531 -5.31 21.97 35.70
N ALA A 532 -5.09 22.20 34.40
CA ALA A 532 -3.88 21.77 33.70
C ALA A 532 -2.60 22.38 34.31
N ALA A 533 -2.59 23.70 34.56
CA ALA A 533 -1.48 24.39 35.23
C ALA A 533 -1.26 23.88 36.66
N THR A 534 -2.34 23.61 37.41
CA THR A 534 -2.28 23.05 38.75
C THR A 534 -1.69 21.63 38.75
N LYS A 535 -2.06 20.79 37.78
CA LYS A 535 -1.49 19.45 37.59
C LYS A 535 -0.02 19.49 37.20
N GLY A 536 0.37 20.39 36.30
CA GLY A 536 1.78 20.64 35.94
C GLY A 536 2.62 21.03 37.15
N ASN A 537 2.14 21.99 37.96
CA ASN A 537 2.83 22.38 39.19
C ASN A 537 2.92 21.24 40.23
N ARG A 538 1.90 20.37 40.34
CA ARG A 538 2.02 19.17 41.20
C ARG A 538 3.08 18.20 40.69
N TYR A 539 3.17 17.99 39.37
CA TYR A 539 4.18 17.13 38.77
C TYR A 539 5.60 17.65 39.03
N ILE A 540 5.85 18.94 38.76
CA ILE A 540 7.15 19.59 39.00
C ILE A 540 7.55 19.47 40.48
N ASN A 541 6.64 19.75 41.42
CA ASN A 541 6.91 19.62 42.86
C ASN A 541 7.09 18.15 43.32
N SER A 542 6.61 17.16 42.57
CA SER A 542 6.93 15.75 42.84
C SER A 542 8.31 15.36 42.31
N CYS A 543 8.70 15.84 41.13
CA CYS A 543 10.06 15.64 40.61
C CYS A 543 11.13 16.33 41.48
N LEU A 544 10.84 17.51 42.02
CA LEU A 544 11.74 18.21 42.96
C LEU A 544 11.91 17.42 44.27
N ARG A 545 10.84 16.90 44.86
CA ARG A 545 10.93 16.05 46.06
C ARG A 545 11.64 14.73 45.80
N LEU A 546 11.43 14.10 44.64
CA LEU A 546 12.17 12.90 44.25
C LEU A 546 13.69 13.17 44.18
N ASN A 547 14.09 14.34 43.67
CA ASN A 547 15.49 14.79 43.63
C ASN A 547 16.07 15.03 45.05
N GLU A 548 15.28 15.57 45.98
CA GLU A 548 15.69 15.70 47.40
C GLU A 548 15.77 14.35 48.11
N GLU A 549 14.83 13.43 47.88
CA GLU A 549 14.84 12.06 48.42
C GLU A 549 16.05 11.27 47.88
N MET A 550 16.37 11.39 46.59
CA MET A 550 17.58 10.79 45.99
C MET A 550 18.88 11.32 46.63
N LYS A 551 18.99 12.63 46.88
CA LYS A 551 20.12 13.20 47.63
C LYS A 551 20.19 12.72 49.08
N GLY A 552 19.04 12.39 49.67
CA GLY A 552 18.98 11.69 50.97
C GLY A 552 19.56 10.28 50.90
N ILE A 553 19.26 9.55 49.83
CA ILE A 553 19.78 8.20 49.56
C ILE A 553 21.30 8.23 49.31
N ASP A 554 21.82 9.21 48.57
CA ASP A 554 23.27 9.37 48.35
C ASP A 554 24.03 9.60 49.67
N ASN A 555 23.50 10.44 50.55
CA ASN A 555 24.07 10.64 51.89
C ASN A 555 24.01 9.37 52.77
N LEU A 556 22.95 8.56 52.62
CA LEU A 556 22.83 7.26 53.29
C LEU A 556 23.82 6.23 52.74
N ALA A 557 24.06 6.21 51.42
CA ALA A 557 25.06 5.35 50.80
C ALA A 557 26.48 5.70 51.29
N LEU A 558 26.81 6.99 51.35
CA LEU A 558 28.08 7.50 51.90
C LEU A 558 28.29 7.21 53.39
N GLN A 559 27.22 6.94 54.16
CA GLN A 559 27.32 6.53 55.57
C GLN A 559 27.37 5.01 55.77
N LEU A 560 26.91 4.22 54.79
CA LEU A 560 26.91 2.76 54.85
C LEU A 560 28.18 2.13 54.23
N TYR A 561 28.90 2.87 53.38
CA TYR A 561 30.18 2.47 52.79
C TYR A 561 31.18 3.65 52.85
N PRO A 562 31.96 3.78 53.94
CA PRO A 562 32.96 4.84 54.13
C PRO A 562 34.29 4.58 53.38
#